data_AF-A0A081FZ78-F1
#
_entry.id   AF-A0A081FZ78-F1
#
_cell.length_a   1.000
_cell.length_b   1.000
_cell.length_c   1.000
_cell.angle_alpha   90.00
_cell.angle_beta   90.00
_cell.angle_gamma   90.00
#
_symmetry.space_group_name_H-M   'P 1'
#
loop_
_entity.id
_entity.type
_entity.pdbx_description
1 polymer ?
#
loop_
_entity_poly.entity_id
_entity_poly.type
_entity_poly.pdbx_seq_one_letter_code
_entity_poly.pdbx_strand_id
1 'polypeptide(L)'
;MQQAIETVEPSIDPTEATPGLDQEGVPVAWTLQLASFRDESNARALRSELLKGGYKVYIRHMAGLVKVFVGPELQRSRLEKLQAQLKQEYALDGIVVRFTTQ
;
A
#
# COMPACT_ATOMS: atom_id res chain seq x y z
N MET A 1 -36.59 21.30 1.22
CA MET A 1 -35.14 21.26 0.91
C MET A 1 -34.45 20.46 2.00
N GLN A 2 -34.18 19.17 1.80
CA GLN A 2 -33.21 18.41 2.57
C GLN A 2 -32.51 17.44 1.61
N GLN A 3 -31.19 17.39 1.77
CA GLN A 3 -30.20 17.05 0.75
C GLN A 3 -30.18 15.55 0.46
N ALA A 4 -30.11 15.23 -0.85
CA ALA A 4 -29.75 13.91 -1.31
C ALA A 4 -28.27 13.67 -0.98
N ILE A 5 -28.03 12.74 -0.08
CA ILE A 5 -26.73 12.10 0.08
C ILE A 5 -26.51 11.24 -1.16
N GLU A 6 -25.79 11.81 -2.12
CA GLU A 6 -25.26 11.11 -3.28
C GLU A 6 -24.27 10.07 -2.75
N THR A 7 -24.75 8.83 -2.62
CA THR A 7 -23.93 7.65 -2.45
C THR A 7 -23.00 7.58 -3.65
N VAL A 8 -21.78 8.07 -3.47
CA VAL A 8 -20.64 7.74 -4.32
C VAL A 8 -20.35 6.26 -4.11
N GLU A 9 -21.14 5.40 -4.76
CA GLU A 9 -20.82 4.00 -4.95
C GLU A 9 -19.43 3.97 -5.58
N PRO A 10 -18.40 3.40 -4.93
CA PRO A 10 -17.14 3.19 -5.61
C PRO A 10 -17.47 2.23 -6.74
N SER A 11 -17.46 2.73 -7.98
CA SER A 11 -17.58 1.89 -9.17
C SER A 11 -16.38 0.95 -9.15
N ILE A 12 -16.60 -0.24 -8.60
CA ILE A 12 -15.69 -1.36 -8.67
C ILE A 12 -15.93 -1.98 -10.03
N ASP A 13 -15.14 -1.57 -11.02
CA ASP A 13 -15.10 -2.22 -12.32
C ASP A 13 -14.94 -3.73 -12.13
N PRO A 14 -15.92 -4.57 -12.47
CA PRO A 14 -15.92 -6.00 -12.14
C PRO A 14 -14.95 -6.84 -13.01
N THR A 15 -14.10 -6.19 -13.81
CA THR A 15 -13.08 -6.89 -14.63
C THR A 15 -11.78 -7.16 -13.88
N GLU A 16 -11.62 -6.61 -12.68
CA GLU A 16 -10.48 -6.88 -11.81
C GLU A 16 -10.94 -7.70 -10.60
N ALA A 17 -10.35 -8.89 -10.48
CA ALA A 17 -10.60 -9.90 -9.46
C ALA A 17 -11.21 -9.34 -8.17
N THR A 18 -12.41 -9.84 -7.83
CA THR A 18 -13.09 -9.58 -6.56
C THR A 18 -12.07 -9.49 -5.42
N PRO A 19 -11.98 -8.37 -4.69
CA PRO A 19 -11.12 -8.24 -3.52
C PRO A 19 -11.33 -9.47 -2.64
N GLY A 20 -10.26 -10.21 -2.37
CA GLY A 20 -10.34 -11.40 -1.54
C GLY A 20 -10.90 -10.98 -0.18
N LEU A 21 -12.17 -11.31 0.07
CA LEU A 21 -12.78 -11.07 1.37
C LEU A 21 -12.16 -12.08 2.34
N ASP A 22 -11.78 -11.61 3.52
CA ASP A 22 -11.41 -12.51 4.61
C ASP A 22 -12.66 -13.19 5.18
N GLN A 23 -12.47 -14.12 6.11
CA GLN A 23 -13.53 -15.02 6.61
C GLN A 23 -14.72 -14.28 7.26
N GLU A 24 -14.57 -12.98 7.52
CA GLU A 24 -15.57 -12.08 8.10
C GLU A 24 -16.23 -11.16 7.06
N GLY A 25 -15.89 -11.31 5.78
CA GLY A 25 -16.43 -10.48 4.70
C GLY A 25 -15.77 -9.10 4.58
N VAL A 26 -14.62 -8.88 5.23
CA VAL A 26 -13.90 -7.60 5.17
C VAL A 26 -12.95 -7.62 3.95
N PRO A 27 -12.84 -6.52 3.20
CA PRO A 27 -11.86 -6.43 2.11
C PRO A 27 -10.44 -6.57 2.67
N VAL A 28 -9.74 -7.65 2.29
CA VAL A 28 -8.32 -7.79 2.63
C VAL A 28 -7.53 -6.80 1.78
N ALA A 29 -6.93 -5.82 2.45
CA ALA A 29 -5.90 -4.98 1.84
C ALA A 29 -4.51 -5.55 2.11
N TRP A 30 -3.61 -5.32 1.17
CA TRP A 30 -2.21 -5.73 1.19
C TRP A 30 -1.32 -4.49 1.10
N THR A 31 -0.15 -4.54 1.70
CA THR A 31 0.85 -3.48 1.58
C THR A 31 2.23 -4.09 1.40
N LEU A 32 3.09 -3.38 0.68
CA LEU A 32 4.46 -3.80 0.43
C LEU A 32 5.38 -3.09 1.41
N GLN A 33 5.97 -3.83 2.35
CA GLN A 33 7.02 -3.31 3.21
C GLN A 33 8.34 -3.33 2.43
N LEU A 34 8.87 -2.16 2.08
CA LEU A 34 10.09 -2.06 1.27
C LEU A 34 11.37 -2.09 2.11
N ALA A 35 11.40 -1.31 3.18
CA ALA A 35 12.61 -1.11 3.96
C ALA A 35 12.28 -0.68 5.39
N SER A 36 13.21 -0.96 6.30
CA SER A 36 13.16 -0.51 7.69
C SER A 36 14.47 0.19 8.02
N PHE A 37 14.37 1.42 8.52
CA PHE A 37 15.52 2.26 8.86
C PHE A 37 15.53 2.54 10.36
N ARG A 38 16.73 2.69 10.95
CA ARG A 38 16.87 3.26 12.29
C ARG A 38 16.80 4.79 12.24
N ASP A 39 17.33 5.36 11.17
CA ASP A 39 17.33 6.79 10.93
C ASP A 39 16.10 7.20 10.12
N GLU A 40 15.40 8.22 10.62
CA GLU A 40 14.18 8.71 10.03
C GLU A 40 14.42 9.46 8.71
N SER A 41 15.56 10.14 8.58
CA SER A 41 15.92 10.91 7.38
C SER A 41 16.07 9.98 6.18
N ASN A 42 16.68 8.81 6.36
CA ASN A 42 16.79 7.78 5.32
C ASN A 42 15.41 7.28 4.86
N ALA A 43 14.50 7.03 5.79
CA ALA A 43 13.14 6.62 5.45
C ALA A 43 12.37 7.71 4.71
N ARG A 44 12.53 8.98 5.14
CA ARG A 44 11.92 10.15 4.48
C ARG A 44 12.47 10.34 3.06
N ALA A 45 13.78 10.18 2.87
CA ALA A 45 14.41 10.26 1.55
C ALA A 45 13.85 9.20 0.60
N LEU A 46 13.80 7.93 1.01
CA LEU A 46 13.22 6.86 0.21
C LEU A 46 11.74 7.13 -0.10
N ARG A 47 10.95 7.56 0.89
CA ARG A 47 9.55 7.94 0.66
C ARG A 47 9.43 9.04 -0.40
N SER A 48 10.25 10.07 -0.32
CA SER A 48 10.22 11.18 -1.29
C SER A 48 10.59 10.73 -2.69
N GLU A 49 11.56 9.84 -2.84
CA GLU A 49 11.95 9.26 -4.12
C GLU A 49 10.80 8.45 -4.74
N LEU A 50 10.20 7.56 -3.96
CA LEU A 50 9.08 6.74 -4.41
C LEU A 50 7.81 7.57 -4.70
N LEU A 51 7.55 8.63 -3.93
CA LEU A 51 6.46 9.57 -4.22
C LEU A 51 6.67 10.27 -5.56
N LYS A 52 7.91 10.65 -5.90
CA LYS A 52 8.24 11.22 -7.22
C LYS A 52 8.06 10.21 -8.35
N GLY A 53 8.32 8.92 -8.08
CA GLY A 53 8.00 7.81 -8.98
C GLY A 53 6.51 7.54 -9.16
N GLY A 54 5.62 8.28 -8.46
CA GLY A 54 4.17 8.12 -8.57
C GLY A 54 3.60 7.02 -7.67
N TYR A 55 4.39 6.45 -6.77
CA TYR A 55 3.94 5.40 -5.88
C TYR A 55 3.27 5.95 -4.62
N LYS A 56 2.21 5.26 -4.16
CA LYS A 56 1.52 5.59 -2.90
C LYS A 56 2.33 5.06 -1.71
N VAL A 57 3.15 5.92 -1.11
CA VAL A 57 4.11 5.54 -0.07
C VAL A 57 3.83 6.23 1.26
N TYR A 58 3.93 5.47 2.35
CA TYR A 58 3.82 5.98 3.70
C TYR A 58 4.88 5.35 4.62
N ILE A 59 5.11 6.01 5.74
CA ILE A 59 6.06 5.57 6.77
C ILE A 59 5.28 5.22 8.04
N ARG A 60 5.69 4.16 8.74
CA ARG A 60 5.21 3.88 10.11
C ARG A 60 6.39 3.66 11.04
N HIS A 61 6.21 4.07 12.29
CA HIS A 61 7.16 3.83 13.37
C HIS A 61 6.74 2.56 14.10
N MET A 62 7.61 1.55 14.16
CA MET A 62 7.35 0.28 14.83
C MET A 62 8.62 -0.21 15.51
N ALA A 63 8.52 -0.52 16.81
CA ALA A 63 9.63 -1.07 17.60
C ALA A 63 10.94 -0.24 17.48
N GLY A 64 10.82 1.09 17.49
CA GLY A 64 11.97 2.00 17.36
C GLY A 64 12.59 2.06 15.97
N LEU A 65 11.95 1.48 14.95
CA LEU A 65 12.35 1.57 13.55
C LEU A 65 11.33 2.34 12.74
N VAL A 66 11.81 2.98 11.67
CA VAL A 66 11.05 3.74 10.71
C VAL A 66 10.91 2.90 9.44
N LYS A 67 9.71 2.36 9.22
CA LYS A 67 9.42 1.42 8.14
C LYS A 67 8.72 2.12 6.99
N VAL A 68 9.19 1.88 5.76
CA VAL A 68 8.61 2.43 4.53
C VAL A 68 7.73 1.38 3.86
N PHE A 69 6.50 1.76 3.55
CA PHE A 69 5.48 0.91 2.95
C PHE A 69 4.91 1.54 1.69
N VAL A 70 4.48 0.70 0.75
CA VAL A 70 3.75 1.11 -0.47
C VAL A 70 2.40 0.42 -0.52
N GLY A 71 1.36 1.13 -0.94
CA GLY A 71 -0.04 0.68 -0.87
C GLY A 71 -0.83 1.50 0.15
N PRO A 72 -1.96 1.02 0.70
CA PRO A 72 -2.53 -0.32 0.59
C PRO A 72 -3.20 -0.60 -0.77
N GLU A 73 -3.17 -1.87 -1.21
CA GLU A 73 -3.91 -2.36 -2.37
C GLU A 73 -4.82 -3.54 -2.04
N LEU A 74 -5.99 -3.58 -2.66
CA LEU A 74 -6.97 -4.66 -2.48
C LEU A 74 -6.57 -5.92 -3.24
N GLN A 75 -5.96 -5.73 -4.41
CA GLN A 75 -5.52 -6.82 -5.26
C GLN A 75 -4.05 -7.11 -5.02
N ARG A 76 -3.77 -8.30 -4.49
CA ARG A 76 -2.40 -8.79 -4.29
C ARG A 76 -1.58 -8.74 -5.58
N SER A 77 -2.16 -9.09 -6.73
CA SER A 77 -1.46 -9.08 -8.02
C SER A 77 -1.00 -7.69 -8.46
N ARG A 78 -1.72 -6.61 -8.10
CA ARG A 78 -1.24 -5.24 -8.33
C ARG A 78 0.00 -4.95 -7.48
N LEU A 79 -0.02 -5.41 -6.24
CA LEU A 79 1.09 -5.25 -5.30
C LEU A 79 2.33 -6.07 -5.69
N GLU A 80 2.14 -7.27 -6.26
CA GLU A 80 3.22 -8.11 -6.80
C GLU A 80 3.87 -7.49 -8.05
N LYS A 81 3.08 -6.88 -8.94
CA LYS A 81 3.60 -6.09 -10.07
C LYS A 81 4.44 -4.91 -9.58
N LEU A 82 3.92 -4.20 -8.58
CA LEU A 82 4.61 -3.07 -7.97
C LEU A 82 5.92 -3.50 -7.29
N GLN A 83 5.92 -4.62 -6.58
CA GLN A 83 7.12 -5.22 -6.01
C GLN A 83 8.17 -5.52 -7.09
N ALA A 84 7.76 -6.12 -8.21
CA ALA A 84 8.67 -6.41 -9.31
C ALA A 84 9.27 -5.14 -9.95
N GLN A 85 8.44 -4.10 -10.16
CA GLN A 85 8.89 -2.80 -10.66
C GLN A 85 9.91 -2.16 -9.70
N LEU A 86 9.58 -2.09 -8.41
CA LEU A 86 10.44 -1.49 -7.41
C LEU A 86 11.75 -2.26 -7.22
N LYS A 87 11.73 -3.58 -7.39
CA LYS A 87 12.93 -4.40 -7.42
C LYS A 87 13.81 -4.09 -8.62
N GLN A 88 13.23 -3.87 -9.81
CA GLN A 88 13.99 -3.55 -11.02
C GLN A 88 14.57 -2.13 -10.96
N GLU A 89 13.77 -1.15 -10.53
CA GLU A 89 14.15 0.27 -10.59
C GLU A 89 15.03 0.70 -9.41
N TYR A 90 14.75 0.20 -8.21
CA TYR A 90 15.39 0.66 -6.96
C TYR A 90 16.21 -0.45 -6.28
N ALA A 91 16.27 -1.66 -6.85
CA ALA A 91 16.89 -2.84 -6.21
C ALA A 91 16.33 -3.13 -4.80
N LEU A 92 15.06 -2.78 -4.57
CA LEU A 92 14.38 -2.98 -3.29
C LEU A 92 13.53 -4.24 -3.32
N ASP A 93 13.95 -5.25 -2.56
CA ASP A 93 13.16 -6.45 -2.30
C ASP A 93 12.12 -6.17 -1.20
N GLY A 94 10.92 -5.76 -1.61
CA GLY A 94 9.80 -5.59 -0.70
C GLY A 94 9.17 -6.90 -0.25
N ILE A 95 8.46 -6.89 0.89
CA ILE A 95 7.71 -8.03 1.41
C ILE A 95 6.23 -7.65 1.44
N VAL A 96 5.38 -8.46 0.77
CA VAL A 96 3.93 -8.31 0.79
C VAL A 96 3.40 -8.73 2.16
N VAL A 97 2.75 -7.82 2.86
CA VAL A 97 2.14 -8.06 4.17
C VAL A 97 0.68 -7.62 4.15
N ARG A 98 -0.15 -8.23 5.00
CA ARG A 98 -1.53 -7.80 5.16
C ARG A 98 -1.56 -6.39 5.75
N PHE A 99 -2.32 -5.50 5.14
CA PHE A 99 -2.55 -4.17 5.68
C PHE A 99 -3.46 -4.28 6.89
N THR A 100 -2.99 -3.76 8.02
CA THR A 100 -3.78 -3.66 9.25
C THR A 100 -3.82 -2.21 9.70
N THR A 101 -4.98 -1.78 10.21
CA THR A 101 -5.24 -0.42 10.68
C THR A 101 -4.90 -0.22 12.15
N GLN A 102 -4.22 -1.18 12.79
CA GLN A 102 -3.79 -1.10 14.20
C GLN A 102 -2.87 0.09 14.45
#